data_AF-A0A9N8Z0P6-F1
#
_entry.id   AF-A0A9N8Z0P6-F1
#
_cell.length_a   1.000
_cell.length_b   1.000
_cell.length_c   1.000
_cell.angle_alpha   90.00
_cell.angle_beta   90.00
_cell.angle_gamma   90.00
#
_symmetry.space_group_name_H-M   'P 1'
#
loop_
_entity.id
_entity.type
_entity.pdbx_description
1 polymer ?
#
loop_
_entity_poly.entity_id
_entity_poly.type
_entity_poly.pdbx_seq_one_letter_code
_entity_poly.pdbx_strand_id
1 'polypeptide(L)'
;MEIQSLRIVPSSRPDPSSVTKNLAATSNSFGVQDTFRYGTKSLHSELSPSHPLENVLNKWEETQTNLKLTMQKRLYGIHAPIRHLMERSIVSKVIR
;
A
#
# COMPACT_ATOMS: atom_id res chain seq x y z
N MET A 1 -8.53 13.90 0.23
CA MET A 1 -9.83 13.20 0.21
C MET A 1 -9.73 12.15 -0.87
N GLU A 2 -9.55 10.89 -0.48
CA GLU A 2 -9.19 9.83 -1.42
C GLU A 2 -10.34 9.56 -2.42
N ILE A 3 -9.99 9.46 -3.69
CA ILE A 3 -10.93 9.29 -4.79
C ILE A 3 -11.50 7.87 -4.67
N GLN A 4 -12.75 7.74 -4.22
CA GLN A 4 -13.41 6.46 -3.98
C GLN A 4 -13.66 5.71 -5.29
N SER A 5 -12.62 5.00 -5.75
CA SER A 5 -12.61 4.24 -6.98
C SER A 5 -13.14 2.83 -6.73
N LEU A 6 -14.08 2.38 -7.58
CA LEU A 6 -14.60 1.00 -7.59
C LEU A 6 -13.59 0.04 -8.24
N ARG A 7 -12.34 0.08 -7.79
CA ARG A 7 -11.28 -0.75 -8.38
C ARG A 7 -11.35 -2.15 -7.80
N ILE A 8 -11.32 -3.14 -8.68
CA ILE A 8 -11.23 -4.56 -8.32
C ILE A 8 -9.77 -4.95 -8.09
N VAL A 9 -8.84 -4.34 -8.83
CA VAL A 9 -7.40 -4.64 -8.77
C VAL A 9 -6.63 -3.36 -8.43
N PRO A 10 -5.58 -3.44 -7.60
CA PRO A 10 -4.67 -2.32 -7.33
C PRO A 10 -4.14 -1.70 -8.63
N SER A 11 -3.86 -0.39 -8.63
CA SER A 11 -3.26 0.23 -9.81
C SER A 11 -1.85 -0.30 -10.05
N SER A 12 -1.55 -0.68 -11.29
CA SER A 12 -0.20 -1.15 -11.69
C SER A 12 0.88 -0.07 -11.61
N ARG A 13 0.49 1.19 -11.36
CA ARG A 13 1.42 2.31 -11.21
C ARG A 13 2.02 2.31 -9.79
N PRO A 14 3.35 2.36 -9.64
CA PRO A 14 3.98 2.50 -8.33
C PRO A 14 3.64 3.88 -7.73
N ASP A 15 3.38 3.91 -6.42
CA ASP A 15 3.11 5.18 -5.72
C ASP A 15 4.39 5.99 -5.60
N PRO A 16 4.34 7.32 -5.79
CA PRO A 16 5.52 8.18 -5.66
C PRO A 16 6.07 8.21 -4.22
N SER A 17 5.30 7.78 -3.22
CA SER A 17 5.72 7.69 -1.81
C SER A 17 6.56 6.46 -1.48
N SER A 18 6.59 5.43 -2.34
CA SER A 18 7.46 4.26 -2.15
C SER A 18 8.93 4.54 -2.54
N VAL A 19 9.18 5.68 -3.19
CA VAL A 19 10.48 6.05 -3.77
C VAL A 19 11.52 6.42 -2.70
N THR A 20 11.10 6.83 -1.50
CA THR A 20 12.03 7.42 -0.51
C THR A 20 12.64 6.44 0.51
N LYS A 21 12.29 5.15 0.48
CA LYS A 21 12.69 4.22 1.56
C LYS A 21 14.05 3.54 1.38
N ASN A 22 14.72 3.71 0.24
CA ASN A 22 15.84 2.83 -0.12
C ASN A 22 17.24 3.36 0.23
N LEU A 23 17.45 4.69 0.27
CA LEU A 23 18.79 5.23 0.53
C LEU A 23 19.27 4.94 1.96
N ALA A 24 18.38 5.10 2.95
CA ALA A 24 18.69 4.82 4.35
C ALA A 24 18.88 3.32 4.65
N ALA A 25 18.21 2.43 3.91
CA ALA A 25 18.33 0.99 4.10
C ALA A 25 19.64 0.40 3.52
N THR A 26 20.25 1.10 2.56
CA THR A 26 21.40 0.62 1.78
C THR A 26 22.69 1.39 2.10
N SER A 27 22.62 2.43 2.94
CA SER A 27 23.78 3.24 3.28
C SER A 27 24.71 2.50 4.23
N ASN A 28 26.00 2.46 3.88
CA ASN A 28 27.09 2.06 4.76
C ASN A 28 27.27 3.10 5.89
N SER A 29 28.09 2.79 6.90
CA SER A 29 28.48 3.66 8.01
C SER A 29 29.00 5.04 7.57
N PHE A 30 29.47 5.16 6.32
CA PHE A 30 29.94 6.40 5.72
C PHE A 30 28.87 7.18 4.94
N GLY A 31 27.59 6.77 5.01
CA GLY A 31 26.48 7.42 4.30
C GLY A 31 26.47 7.19 2.78
N VAL A 32 27.40 6.38 2.27
CA VAL A 32 27.46 5.97 0.86
C VAL A 32 26.73 4.63 0.71
N GLN A 33 26.04 4.43 -0.40
CA GLN A 33 25.40 3.15 -0.76
C GLN A 33 26.41 1.99 -0.81
N ASP A 34 26.05 0.84 -0.25
CA ASP A 34 26.85 -0.39 -0.31
C ASP A 34 26.60 -1.15 -1.62
N THR A 35 27.41 -0.88 -2.64
CA THR A 35 27.31 -1.49 -3.97
C THR A 35 27.67 -2.97 -4.00
N PHE A 36 28.46 -3.48 -3.04
CA PHE A 36 28.90 -4.88 -3.06
C PHE A 36 27.80 -5.83 -2.59
N ARG A 37 26.99 -5.40 -1.62
CA ARG A 37 25.91 -6.23 -1.09
C ARG A 37 24.62 -6.09 -1.88
N TYR A 38 24.37 -4.89 -2.42
CA TYR A 38 23.08 -4.56 -3.06
C TYR A 38 23.17 -4.27 -4.57
N GLY A 39 24.36 -4.35 -5.16
CA GLY A 39 24.58 -4.11 -6.58
C GLY A 39 24.52 -2.63 -6.99
N THR A 40 24.73 -2.36 -8.28
CA THR A 40 24.68 -0.98 -8.83
C THR A 40 23.23 -0.53 -8.97
N LYS A 41 22.83 0.47 -8.19
CA LYS A 41 21.49 1.07 -8.30
C LYS A 41 21.40 1.98 -9.52
N SER A 42 20.32 1.82 -10.28
CA SER A 42 19.88 2.76 -11.31
C SER A 42 18.60 3.47 -10.86
N LEU A 43 18.35 4.69 -11.35
CA LEU A 43 17.08 5.40 -11.07
C LEU A 43 15.86 4.54 -11.45
N HIS A 44 15.98 3.75 -12.52
CA HIS A 44 14.95 2.80 -12.90
C HIS A 44 14.70 1.77 -11.81
N SER A 45 15.74 1.14 -11.26
CA SER A 45 15.61 0.13 -10.18
C SER A 45 15.07 0.68 -8.85
N GLU A 46 15.12 2.00 -8.65
CA GLU A 46 14.54 2.64 -7.46
C GLU A 46 13.07 3.02 -7.67
N LEU A 47 12.69 3.30 -8.91
CA LEU A 47 11.34 3.73 -9.28
C LEU A 47 10.43 2.56 -9.66
N SER A 48 10.98 1.49 -10.25
CA SER A 48 10.23 0.31 -10.67
C SER A 48 10.22 -0.76 -9.58
N PRO A 49 9.07 -1.40 -9.30
CA PRO A 49 9.04 -2.60 -8.48
C PRO A 49 9.88 -3.68 -9.15
N SER A 50 10.60 -4.47 -8.37
CA SER A 50 11.43 -5.56 -8.92
C SER A 50 10.57 -6.61 -9.62
N HIS A 51 9.34 -6.82 -9.14
CA HIS A 51 8.38 -7.73 -9.74
C HIS A 51 7.02 -7.04 -9.99
N PRO A 52 6.39 -7.25 -11.17
CA PRO A 52 5.10 -6.61 -11.49
C PRO A 52 3.97 -6.96 -10.49
N LEU A 53 4.02 -8.15 -9.90
CA LEU A 53 3.03 -8.63 -8.92
C LEU A 53 3.24 -8.09 -7.50
N GLU A 54 4.43 -7.59 -7.17
CA GLU A 54 4.77 -7.17 -5.80
C GLU A 54 3.84 -6.06 -5.30
N ASN A 55 3.64 -5.04 -6.13
CA ASN A 55 2.72 -3.94 -5.84
C ASN A 55 1.26 -4.41 -5.72
N VAL A 56 0.87 -5.44 -6.48
CA VAL A 56 -0.47 -6.02 -6.39
C VAL A 56 -0.65 -6.75 -5.08
N LEU A 57 0.28 -7.62 -4.70
CA LEU A 57 0.24 -8.39 -3.46
C LEU A 57 0.19 -7.46 -2.24
N ASN A 58 1.02 -6.42 -2.22
CA ASN A 58 1.10 -5.48 -1.10
C ASN A 58 -0.19 -4.68 -0.89
N LYS A 59 -0.93 -4.37 -1.97
CA LYS A 59 -2.12 -3.50 -1.92
C LYS A 59 -3.44 -4.23 -2.12
N TRP A 60 -3.41 -5.55 -2.33
CA TRP A 60 -4.59 -6.33 -2.68
C TRP A 60 -5.68 -6.22 -1.60
N GLU A 61 -5.31 -6.47 -0.35
CA GLU A 61 -6.25 -6.47 0.77
C GLU A 61 -6.85 -5.07 1.02
N GLU A 62 -6.03 -4.03 0.97
CA GLU A 62 -6.48 -2.65 1.09
C GLU A 62 -7.46 -2.26 -0.03
N THR A 63 -7.16 -2.64 -1.27
CA THR A 63 -8.04 -2.34 -2.42
C THR A 63 -9.39 -3.06 -2.29
N GLN A 64 -9.37 -4.34 -1.89
CA GLN A 64 -10.59 -5.13 -1.69
C GLN A 64 -11.45 -4.58 -0.55
N THR A 65 -10.83 -4.20 0.57
CA THR A 65 -11.56 -3.61 1.70
C THR A 65 -12.16 -2.25 1.34
N ASN A 66 -11.40 -1.40 0.63
CA ASN A 66 -11.90 -0.12 0.12
C ASN A 66 -13.06 -0.29 -0.87
N LEU A 67 -12.98 -1.29 -1.76
CA LEU A 67 -14.07 -1.63 -2.67
C LEU A 67 -15.35 -1.98 -1.87
N LYS A 68 -15.24 -2.86 -0.87
CA LYS A 68 -16.38 -3.27 -0.05
C LYS A 68 -17.00 -2.11 0.71
N LEU A 69 -16.19 -1.25 1.35
CA LEU A 69 -16.67 -0.08 2.07
C LEU A 69 -17.34 0.94 1.12
N THR A 70 -16.78 1.11 -0.08
CA THR A 70 -17.35 1.98 -1.11
C THR A 70 -18.69 1.45 -1.60
N MET A 71 -18.82 0.14 -1.81
CA MET A 71 -20.08 -0.49 -2.19
C MET A 71 -21.14 -0.35 -1.10
N GLN A 72 -20.78 -0.62 0.17
CA GLN A 72 -21.67 -0.43 1.31
C GLN A 72 -22.17 1.02 1.38
N LYS A 73 -21.27 1.99 1.19
CA LYS A 73 -21.63 3.41 1.16
C LYS A 73 -22.65 3.75 0.07
N ARG A 74 -22.52 3.14 -1.11
CA ARG A 74 -23.40 3.39 -2.26
C ARG A 74 -24.77 2.73 -2.09
N LEU A 75 -24.80 1.50 -1.57
CA LEU A 75 -26.02 0.72 -1.40
C LEU A 75 -26.85 1.17 -0.18
N TYR A 76 -26.18 1.40 0.94
CA TYR A 76 -26.83 1.62 2.24
C TYR A 76 -26.66 3.04 2.75
N GLY A 77 -25.83 3.86 2.11
CA GLY A 77 -25.52 5.22 2.56
C GLY A 77 -24.32 5.31 3.50
N ILE A 78 -24.03 6.52 3.97
CA ILE A 78 -22.78 6.86 4.66
C ILE A 78 -22.59 6.16 6.02
N HIS A 79 -23.68 5.80 6.69
CA HIS A 79 -23.63 5.19 8.03
C HIS A 79 -23.09 3.75 8.00
N ALA A 80 -23.31 3.01 6.91
CA ALA A 80 -22.93 1.61 6.79
C ALA A 80 -21.42 1.35 6.90
N PRO A 81 -20.53 2.01 6.11
CA PRO A 81 -19.09 1.82 6.26
C PRO A 81 -18.57 2.26 7.63
N ILE A 82 -19.13 3.31 8.23
CA ILE A 82 -18.73 3.80 9.56
C ILE A 82 -19.00 2.73 10.62
N ARG A 83 -20.22 2.19 10.62
CA ARG A 83 -20.62 1.11 11.54
C ARG A 83 -19.71 -0.11 11.37
N HIS A 84 -19.44 -0.51 10.12
CA HIS A 84 -18.58 -1.67 9.84
C HIS A 84 -17.13 -1.47 10.35
N LEU A 85 -16.58 -0.26 10.22
CA LEU A 85 -15.26 0.07 10.76
C LEU A 85 -15.23 0.07 12.29
N MET A 86 -16.29 0.59 12.93
CA MET A 86 -16.43 0.55 14.40
C MET A 86 -16.49 -0.89 14.91
N GLU A 87 -17.35 -1.74 14.31
CA GLU A 87 -17.45 -3.16 14.63
C GLU A 87 -16.10 -3.86 14.51
N ARG A 88 -15.38 -3.65 13.40
CA ARG A 88 -14.03 -4.23 13.19
C ARG A 88 -13.03 -3.76 14.25
N SER A 89 -13.09 -2.49 14.65
CA SER A 89 -12.21 -1.94 15.68
C SER A 89 -12.48 -2.52 17.07
N ILE A 90 -13.75 -2.78 17.40
CA ILE A 90 -14.16 -3.40 18.65
C ILE A 90 -13.68 -4.86 18.67
N VAL A 91 -13.94 -5.61 17.60
CA VAL A 91 -13.51 -7.02 17.48
C VAL A 91 -11.98 -7.15 17.59
N SER A 92 -11.22 -6.29 16.92
CA SER A 92 -9.75 -6.27 17.01
C SER A 92 -9.23 -6.05 18.44
N LYS A 93 -9.92 -5.21 19.22
CA LYS A 93 -9.59 -4.96 20.64
C LYS A 93 -10.02 -6.08 21.58
N VAL A 94 -11.06 -6.83 21.23
CA VAL A 94 -11.60 -7.93 22.07
C VAL A 94 -10.79 -9.22 21.89
N ILE A 95 -10.29 -9.49 20.68
CA ILE A 95 -9.53 -10.71 20.36
C ILE A 95 -8.07 -10.61 20.84
N ARG A 96 -7.57 -9.42 21.12
CA ARG A 96 -6.22 -9.17 21.63
C ARG A 96 -6.20 -9.06 23.14
#